data_AF-A0A5C0DZ05-F1
#
_entry.id   AF-A0A5C0DZ05-F1
#
_cell.length_a   1.000
_cell.length_b   1.000
_cell.length_c   1.000
_cell.angle_alpha   90.00
_cell.angle_beta   90.00
_cell.angle_gamma   90.00
#
_symmetry.space_group_name_H-M   'P 1'
#
loop_
_entity.id
_entity.type
_entity.pdbx_description
1 polymer ?
#
loop_
_entity_poly.entity_id
_entity_poly.type
_entity_poly.pdbx_seq_one_letter_code
_entity_poly.pdbx_strand_id
1 'polypeptide(L)' 'MAKHAGIARFTYNWGLATWQNLYKDGLKPDKYILKKFFNNYVKPEFTWIKEKGICQKITQYAFDNLGESFG' A
#
# COMPACT_ATOMS: atom_id res chain seq x y z
N MET A 1 16.62 7.94 -4.32
CA MET A 1 15.70 7.17 -5.19
C MET A 1 15.50 5.70 -4.78
N ALA A 2 16.55 4.92 -4.49
CA ALA A 2 16.39 3.49 -4.14
C ALA A 2 15.39 3.22 -2.99
N LYS A 3 15.46 3.97 -1.88
CA LYS A 3 14.50 3.83 -0.76
C LYS A 3 13.05 4.07 -1.18
N HIS A 4 12.82 5.03 -2.08
CA HIS A 4 11.46 5.37 -2.54
C HIS A 4 10.87 4.23 -3.37
N ALA A 5 11.66 3.67 -4.30
CA ALA A 5 11.25 2.51 -5.09
C ALA A 5 11.00 1.28 -4.20
N GLY A 6 11.83 1.08 -3.17
CA GLY A 6 11.64 0.02 -2.18
C GLY A 6 10.32 0.15 -1.41
N ILE A 7 10.01 1.35 -0.91
CA ILE A 7 8.73 1.62 -0.23
C ILE A 7 7.55 1.40 -1.17
N ALA A 8 7.62 1.91 -2.41
CA ALA A 8 6.56 1.73 -3.40
C ALA A 8 6.27 0.25 -3.66
N ARG A 9 7.33 -0.55 -3.91
CA ARG A 9 7.23 -1.98 -4.14
C ARG A 9 6.66 -2.72 -2.92
N PHE A 10 7.13 -2.38 -1.72
CA PHE A 10 6.61 -2.96 -0.48
C PHE A 10 5.12 -2.69 -0.31
N THR A 11 4.70 -1.43 -0.44
CA THR A 11 3.29 -1.05 -0.27
C THR A 11 2.40 -1.70 -1.34
N TYR A 12 2.83 -1.73 -2.61
CA TYR A 12 2.07 -2.38 -3.68
C TYR A 12 1.92 -3.88 -3.40
N ASN A 13 3.01 -4.57 -3.04
CA ASN A 13 2.97 -6.01 -2.77
C ASN A 13 2.09 -6.35 -1.55
N TRP A 14 2.18 -5.55 -0.49
CA TRP A 14 1.29 -5.70 0.67
C TRP A 14 -0.18 -5.53 0.26
N GLY A 15 -0.47 -4.49 -0.52
CA GLY A 15 -1.81 -4.23 -1.04
C GLY A 15 -2.32 -5.38 -1.91
N LEU A 16 -1.52 -5.86 -2.86
CA LEU A 16 -1.85 -6.97 -3.75
C LEU A 16 -2.11 -8.28 -2.98
N ALA A 17 -1.27 -8.62 -2.00
CA ALA A 17 -1.46 -9.82 -1.19
C ALA A 17 -2.77 -9.73 -0.39
N THR A 18 -3.05 -8.57 0.20
CA THR A 18 -4.30 -8.32 0.95
C THR A 18 -5.51 -8.40 0.02
N TRP A 19 -5.42 -7.77 -1.15
CA TRP A 19 -6.43 -7.79 -2.19
C TRP A 19 -6.78 -9.22 -2.61
N GLN A 20 -5.76 -10.05 -2.91
CA GLN A 20 -5.95 -11.45 -3.28
C GLN A 20 -6.61 -12.28 -2.16
N ASN A 21 -6.26 -12.05 -0.90
CA ASN A 21 -6.88 -12.74 0.22
C ASN A 21 -8.37 -12.38 0.35
N LEU A 22 -8.71 -11.09 0.28
CA LEU A 22 -10.09 -10.63 0.31
C LEU A 22 -10.93 -11.20 -0.85
N TYR A 23 -10.35 -11.29 -2.05
CA TYR A 23 -11.01 -11.94 -3.20
C TYR A 23 -11.30 -13.43 -2.93
N LYS A 24 -10.35 -14.16 -2.32
CA LYS A 24 -10.55 -15.57 -1.97
C LYS A 24 -11.68 -15.75 -0.95
N ASP A 25 -11.87 -14.77 -0.08
CA ASP A 25 -12.96 -14.73 0.90
C ASP A 25 -14.31 -14.27 0.29
N GLY A 26 -14.36 -14.04 -1.04
CA GLY A 26 -15.56 -13.58 -1.75
C GLY A 26 -15.88 -12.10 -1.57
N LEU A 27 -14.96 -11.32 -0.98
CA LEU A 27 -15.12 -9.89 -0.77
C LEU A 27 -14.64 -9.11 -2.00
N LYS A 28 -15.23 -7.92 -2.21
CA LYS A 28 -14.77 -6.96 -3.22
C LYS A 28 -13.87 -5.91 -2.56
N PRO A 29 -12.55 -5.95 -2.77
CA PRO A 29 -11.62 -4.97 -2.22
C PRO A 29 -11.81 -3.59 -2.85
N ASP A 30 -11.40 -2.56 -2.10
CA ASP A 30 -11.38 -1.17 -2.55
C ASP A 30 -10.03 -0.55 -2.18
N LYS A 31 -9.36 0.06 -3.17
CA LYS A 31 -8.06 0.71 -3.00
C LYS A 31 -8.07 1.77 -1.90
N TYR A 32 -9.17 2.51 -1.72
CA TYR A 32 -9.31 3.54 -0.71
C TYR A 32 -9.41 2.94 0.70
N ILE A 33 -10.11 1.81 0.85
CA ILE A 33 -10.21 1.09 2.13
C ILE A 33 -8.84 0.53 2.51
N LEU A 34 -8.16 -0.15 1.59
CA LEU A 34 -6.84 -0.71 1.83
C LEU A 34 -5.82 0.39 2.15
N LYS A 35 -5.83 1.51 1.41
CA LYS A 35 -4.96 2.66 1.67
C LYS A 35 -5.19 3.23 3.08
N LYS A 36 -6.46 3.40 3.48
CA LYS A 36 -6.81 3.91 4.80
C LYS A 36 -6.33 2.97 5.90
N PHE A 37 -6.58 1.66 5.75
CA PHE A 37 -6.12 0.65 6.69
C PHE A 37 -4.58 0.64 6.80
N PHE A 38 -3.89 0.61 5.67
CA PHE A 38 -2.44 0.61 5.63
C PHE A 38 -1.85 1.83 6.34
N ASN A 39 -2.35 3.03 6.03
CA ASN A 39 -1.82 4.26 6.64
C ASN A 39 -2.03 4.33 8.16
N ASN A 40 -3.14 3.78 8.66
CA ASN A 40 -3.51 3.87 10.07
C ASN A 40 -2.95 2.75 10.93
N TYR A 41 -2.79 1.54 10.38
CA TYR A 41 -2.49 0.35 11.17
C TYR A 41 -1.21 -0.39 10.74
N VAL A 42 -0.82 -0.30 9.47
CA VAL A 42 0.35 -1.06 8.96
C VAL A 42 1.58 -0.17 8.90
N LYS A 43 1.46 0.99 8.26
CA LYS A 43 2.53 1.99 8.10
C LYS A 43 3.17 2.41 9.43
N PRO A 44 2.44 2.58 10.57
CA PRO A 44 3.06 2.92 11.85
C PRO A 44 4.04 1.86 12.38
N GLU A 45 3.83 0.59 12.07
CA GLU A 45 4.70 -0.53 12.49
C GLU A 45 6.05 -0.52 11.73
N PHE A 46 6.12 0.20 10.61
CA PHE A 46 7.31 0.28 9.75
C PHE A 46 7.95 1.67 9.82
N THR A 47 8.73 1.90 10.86
CA THR A 47 9.37 3.20 11.15
C THR A 47 10.22 3.74 9.98
N TRP A 48 10.84 2.86 9.19
CA TRP A 48 11.64 3.21 8.00
C TRP A 48 10.83 3.89 6.88
N ILE A 49 9.51 3.72 6.83
CA ILE A 49 8.63 4.43 5.87
C ILE A 49 8.47 5.92 6.25
N LYS A 50 8.62 6.25 7.54
CA LYS A 50 8.52 7.62 8.08
C LYS A 50 9.88 8.30 8.24
N GLU A 51 10.95 7.71 7.73
CA GLU A 51 12.30 8.29 7.79
C GLU A 51 12.34 9.68 7.13
N LYS A 52 13.13 10.59 7.69
CA LYS A 52 13.32 11.94 7.13
C LYS A 52 13.85 11.85 5.70
N GLY A 53 13.25 12.64 4.79
CA GLY A 53 13.62 12.65 3.37
C GLY A 53 12.86 11.62 2.52
N ILE A 54 11.94 10.86 3.10
CA ILE A 54 11.00 10.00 2.36
C ILE A 54 9.72 10.77 2.04
N CYS A 55 9.37 10.84 0.74
CA CYS A 55 8.10 11.40 0.30
C CYS A 55 6.92 10.57 0.84
N GLN A 56 6.01 11.22 1.56
CA GLN A 56 4.87 10.53 2.19
C GLN A 56 3.80 10.07 1.18
N LYS A 57 3.82 10.59 -0.06
CA LYS A 57 2.88 10.21 -1.13
C LYS A 57 3.24 8.90 -1.84
N ILE A 58 4.43 8.34 -1.59
CA ILE A 58 4.87 7.09 -2.25
C ILE A 58 3.87 5.95 -2.00
N THR A 59 3.37 5.82 -0.77
CA THR A 59 2.39 4.79 -0.42
C THR A 59 1.04 5.05 -1.10
N GLN A 60 0.65 6.32 -1.27
CA GLN A 60 -0.55 6.67 -2.02
C GLN A 60 -0.45 6.22 -3.48
N TYR A 61 0.63 6.56 -4.18
CA TYR A 61 0.82 6.15 -5.58
C TYR A 61 0.81 4.63 -5.76
N ALA A 62 1.35 3.89 -4.80
CA ALA A 62 1.29 2.43 -4.82
C ALA A 62 -0.16 1.90 -4.80
N PHE A 63 -1.04 2.48 -3.97
CA PHE A 63 -2.47 2.10 -3.93
C PHE A 63 -3.26 2.61 -5.13
N ASP A 64 -2.91 3.78 -5.67
CA ASP A 64 -3.55 4.32 -6.86
C ASP A 64 -3.27 3.38 -8.06
N ASN A 65 -2.01 2.96 -8.26
CA ASN A 65 -1.62 1.98 -9.28
C ASN A 65 -2.27 0.60 -9.08
N LEU A 66 -2.38 0.13 -7.83
CA LEU A 66 -3.07 -1.12 -7.53
C LEU A 66 -4.55 -1.06 -7.95
N GLY A 67 -5.21 0.05 -7.62
CA GLY A 67 -6.60 0.24 -8.01
C GLY A 67 -6.81 0.44 -9.50
N GLU A 68 -5.86 1.03 -10.23
CA GLU A 68 -5.92 1.05 -11.70
C GLU A 68 -5.79 -0.36 -12.31
N SER A 69 -5.07 -1.26 -11.63
CA SER A 69 -4.84 -2.63 -12.12
C SER A 69 -6.03 -3.58 -11.85
N PHE A 70 -6.81 -3.34 -10.79
CA PHE A 70 -7.81 -4.30 -10.29
C PHE A 70 -9.17 -3.69 -9.91
N GLY A 71 -9.31 -2.36 -9.89
CA GLY A 71 -10.49 -1.62 -9.42
C GLY A 71 -11.56 -1.39 -10.48
#